data_AF-A0A2W4ZL97-F1
#
_entry.id   AF-A0A2W4ZL97-F1
#
_cell.length_a   1.000
_cell.length_b   1.000
_cell.length_c   1.000
_cell.angle_alpha   90.00
_cell.angle_beta   90.00
_cell.angle_gamma   90.00
#
_symmetry.space_group_name_H-M   'P 1'
#
loop_
_entity.id
_entity.type
_entity.pdbx_description
1 polymer ?
#
loop_
_entity_poly.entity_id
_entity_poly.type
_entity_poly.pdbx_seq_one_letter_code
_entity_poly.pdbx_strand_id
1 'polypeptide(L)'
;MNSRSQLGWLLLGGLIFRLIIATFLPPGFDEAYYFLYVRHLDWSYFDHPIAVALTTGIGVWLTGVVSPLTIRLGALGLFTLSLWLLYETGRSLFDAKSGWIAAAIASLSPLFFLTCGTLTAPDNALIFFWSLTLYLCAQEFFPGDDRPYRPTPKLVLIALAVGLACLSKYHGFLLGLSLVGFCLTSADYRVVFRSRWLWLSLGAYGLTLLPLLYWNSLHEWISFRFHLGDRFSSETAHYSILNFILNFLGVFLAQIAFLFPAIGLPLWWVSLRQIIKADTKTSFLLWAGLPVAAGFTLLGGLTHTFPAWPVPGLWSLSLLLGKSAAAWPHRQIERWLTSTGLIVASLLLIALGHISLGTLQKPGQYAIFGGLVSPSQDPSTELSDTGQLGQQFRQSSEFQAALAQTDFVVTHEYWLSGYFAMALANSTDIPVTSFTPDPRGHAFWFHPQDWLGKDALFISFARSSQAEVVSALAPYFQSVTPLTELSIQRGGVITETFYVYRAKRLIHPYPYPYGP
;
A
#
# COMPACT_ATOMS: atom_id res chain seq x y z
N MET A 1 -10.79 -9.32 -32.29
CA MET A 1 -10.86 -7.96 -31.70
C MET A 1 -9.49 -7.31 -31.81
N ASN A 2 -9.40 -6.01 -32.11
CA ASN A 2 -8.14 -5.27 -32.06
C ASN A 2 -7.63 -5.20 -30.60
N SER A 3 -6.32 -5.27 -30.36
CA SER A 3 -5.71 -5.26 -29.02
C SER A 3 -6.17 -4.08 -28.16
N ARG A 4 -6.50 -2.93 -28.76
CA ARG A 4 -7.06 -1.78 -28.04
C ARG A 4 -8.45 -2.03 -27.46
N SER A 5 -9.33 -2.74 -28.17
CA SER A 5 -10.65 -3.08 -27.62
C SER A 5 -10.55 -4.16 -26.56
N GLN A 6 -9.64 -5.13 -26.70
CA GLN A 6 -9.35 -6.11 -25.66
C GLN A 6 -8.80 -5.46 -24.38
N LEU A 7 -7.94 -4.45 -24.52
CA LEU A 7 -7.47 -3.65 -23.39
C LEU A 7 -8.63 -2.92 -22.70
N GLY A 8 -9.51 -2.27 -23.46
CA GLY A 8 -10.68 -1.57 -22.90
C GLY A 8 -11.55 -2.48 -22.02
N TRP A 9 -11.84 -3.70 -22.46
CA TRP A 9 -12.58 -4.69 -21.67
C TRP A 9 -11.81 -5.18 -20.44
N LEU A 10 -10.49 -5.39 -20.55
CA LEU A 10 -9.65 -5.76 -19.41
C LEU A 10 -9.68 -4.67 -18.34
N LEU A 11 -9.49 -3.41 -18.74
CA LEU A 11 -9.49 -2.27 -17.82
C LEU A 11 -10.86 -2.08 -17.16
N LEU A 12 -11.94 -2.10 -17.96
CA LEU A 12 -13.30 -1.92 -17.45
C LEU A 12 -13.72 -3.08 -16.54
N GLY A 13 -13.55 -4.33 -16.99
CA GLY A 13 -13.89 -5.51 -16.20
C GLY A 13 -13.07 -5.60 -14.91
N GLY A 14 -11.77 -5.33 -15.00
CA GLY A 14 -10.89 -5.28 -13.83
C GLY A 14 -11.24 -4.14 -12.86
N LEU A 15 -11.67 -2.98 -13.37
CA LEU A 15 -12.15 -1.88 -12.52
C LEU A 15 -13.45 -2.22 -11.82
N ILE A 16 -14.44 -2.79 -12.54
CA ILE A 16 -15.71 -3.23 -11.95
C ILE A 16 -15.46 -4.26 -10.85
N PHE A 17 -14.60 -5.24 -11.09
CA PHE A 17 -14.28 -6.26 -10.09
C PHE A 17 -13.60 -5.66 -8.85
N ARG A 18 -12.67 -4.71 -9.03
CA ARG A 18 -12.05 -3.98 -7.92
C ARG A 18 -13.04 -3.09 -7.17
N LEU A 19 -14.00 -2.48 -7.85
CA LEU A 19 -15.08 -1.70 -7.21
C LEU A 19 -15.94 -2.59 -6.30
N ILE A 20 -16.27 -3.81 -6.73
CA ILE A 20 -17.00 -4.77 -5.90
C ILE A 20 -16.20 -5.08 -4.62
N ILE A 21 -14.92 -5.47 -4.77
CA ILE A 21 -14.07 -5.76 -3.60
C ILE A 21 -13.92 -4.52 -2.70
N ALA A 22 -13.61 -3.36 -3.27
CA ALA A 22 -13.42 -2.11 -2.52
C ALA A 22 -14.67 -1.67 -1.74
N THR A 23 -15.87 -2.04 -2.21
CA THR A 23 -17.13 -1.71 -1.54
C THR A 23 -17.41 -2.62 -0.34
N PHE A 24 -17.20 -3.94 -0.50
CA PHE A 24 -17.61 -4.92 0.49
C PHE A 24 -16.50 -5.37 1.45
N LEU A 25 -15.24 -5.10 1.13
CA LEU A 25 -14.11 -5.44 1.99
C LEU A 25 -13.96 -4.37 3.09
N PRO A 26 -14.02 -4.72 4.38
CA PRO A 26 -13.69 -3.78 5.45
C PRO A 26 -12.26 -3.24 5.32
N PRO A 27 -11.95 -2.03 5.82
CA PRO A 27 -10.61 -1.49 5.76
C PRO A 27 -9.66 -2.30 6.66
N GLY A 28 -8.39 -2.35 6.28
CA GLY A 28 -7.31 -2.83 7.14
C GLY A 28 -6.70 -1.73 8.01
N PHE A 29 -5.78 -2.12 8.90
CA PHE A 29 -5.07 -1.23 9.82
C PHE A 29 -4.42 -0.05 9.10
N ASP A 30 -3.63 -0.34 8.06
CA ASP A 30 -2.93 0.68 7.26
C ASP A 30 -3.90 1.64 6.58
N GLU A 31 -5.00 1.12 6.00
CA GLU A 31 -5.98 1.96 5.30
C GLU A 31 -6.68 2.94 6.24
N ALA A 32 -7.05 2.43 7.41
CA ALA A 32 -7.68 3.24 8.44
C ALA A 32 -6.71 4.29 9.00
N TYR A 33 -5.43 3.94 9.15
CA TYR A 33 -4.40 4.89 9.57
C TYR A 33 -4.11 5.95 8.49
N TYR A 34 -4.07 5.59 7.20
CA TYR A 34 -3.90 6.57 6.12
C TYR A 34 -5.08 7.54 5.98
N PHE A 35 -6.27 7.17 6.46
CA PHE A 35 -7.37 8.14 6.57
C PHE A 35 -7.04 9.28 7.55
N LEU A 36 -6.27 9.04 8.62
CA LEU A 36 -5.80 10.12 9.50
C LEU A 36 -4.86 11.08 8.79
N TYR A 37 -4.11 10.62 7.78
CA TYR A 37 -3.29 11.51 6.96
C TYR A 37 -4.17 12.48 6.15
N VAL A 38 -5.35 12.02 5.72
CA VAL A 38 -6.35 12.88 5.04
C VAL A 38 -6.89 13.95 5.99
N ARG A 39 -7.08 13.61 7.28
CA ARG A 39 -7.52 14.55 8.31
C ARG A 39 -6.43 15.54 8.71
N HIS A 40 -5.18 15.11 8.70
CA HIS A 40 -4.01 15.90 9.07
C HIS A 40 -3.07 16.02 7.86
N LEU A 41 -3.52 16.74 6.82
CA LEU A 41 -2.70 16.96 5.63
C LEU A 41 -1.42 17.74 5.97
N ASP A 42 -0.28 17.20 5.56
CA ASP A 42 1.04 17.81 5.75
C ASP A 42 1.96 17.49 4.55
N TRP A 43 3.14 18.12 4.49
CA TRP A 43 4.11 17.99 3.41
C TRP A 43 4.74 16.59 3.30
N SER A 44 4.77 15.83 4.39
CA SER A 44 5.17 14.42 4.48
C SER A 44 4.67 13.83 5.81
N TYR A 45 4.92 12.53 6.05
CA TYR A 45 4.61 11.87 7.32
C TYR A 45 5.76 10.98 7.77
N PHE A 46 5.68 10.52 9.02
CA PHE A 46 6.65 9.63 9.66
C PHE A 46 7.02 8.43 8.77
N ASP A 47 6.04 7.60 8.37
CA ASP A 47 6.30 6.38 7.59
C ASP A 47 6.36 6.61 6.08
N HIS A 48 5.60 7.57 5.56
CA HIS A 48 5.34 7.70 4.12
C HIS A 48 5.27 9.16 3.68
N PRO A 49 5.71 9.49 2.45
CA PRO A 49 5.54 10.84 1.93
C PRO A 49 4.09 11.10 1.50
N ILE A 50 3.81 12.34 1.12
CA ILE A 50 2.44 12.91 1.00
C ILE A 50 1.48 12.13 0.07
N ALA A 51 1.96 11.42 -0.96
CA ALA A 51 1.04 10.94 -1.99
C ALA A 51 0.00 9.92 -1.47
N VAL A 52 0.32 9.13 -0.43
CA VAL A 52 -0.66 8.20 0.17
C VAL A 52 -1.85 8.93 0.79
N ALA A 53 -1.62 10.11 1.38
CA ALA A 53 -2.69 10.96 1.91
C ALA A 53 -3.57 11.48 0.78
N LEU A 54 -2.95 11.91 -0.33
CA LEU A 54 -3.68 12.41 -1.50
C LEU A 54 -4.51 11.30 -2.16
N THR A 55 -3.95 10.11 -2.36
CA THR A 55 -4.68 8.99 -2.98
C THR A 55 -5.83 8.50 -2.11
N THR A 56 -5.63 8.48 -0.79
CA THR A 56 -6.70 8.13 0.17
C THR A 56 -7.78 9.22 0.21
N GLY A 57 -7.38 10.49 0.10
CA GLY A 57 -8.27 11.64 0.27
C GLY A 57 -9.17 11.93 -0.92
N ILE A 58 -8.75 11.66 -2.17
CA ILE A 58 -9.51 12.03 -3.38
C ILE A 58 -10.99 11.64 -3.31
N GLY A 59 -11.29 10.39 -2.93
CA GLY A 59 -12.69 9.97 -2.89
C GLY A 59 -13.47 10.55 -1.71
N VAL A 60 -12.81 10.76 -0.58
CA VAL A 60 -13.42 11.45 0.58
C VAL A 60 -13.74 12.90 0.22
N TRP A 61 -12.83 13.63 -0.41
CA TRP A 61 -13.05 15.03 -0.80
C TRP A 61 -14.10 15.20 -1.90
N LEU A 62 -14.17 14.26 -2.86
CA LEU A 62 -15.16 14.30 -3.93
C LEU A 62 -16.58 13.98 -3.44
N THR A 63 -16.72 13.12 -2.43
CA THR A 63 -18.03 12.63 -1.99
C THR A 63 -18.51 13.26 -0.69
N GLY A 64 -17.61 13.81 0.12
CA GLY A 64 -17.89 14.26 1.49
C GLY A 64 -18.19 13.12 2.47
N VAL A 65 -18.01 11.86 2.06
CA VAL A 65 -18.36 10.67 2.85
C VAL A 65 -17.13 9.81 3.08
N VAL A 66 -16.96 9.35 4.31
CA VAL A 66 -15.91 8.38 4.67
C VAL A 66 -16.51 6.98 4.69
N SER A 67 -15.99 6.11 3.83
CA SER A 67 -16.34 4.70 3.73
C SER A 67 -15.17 3.91 3.14
N PRO A 68 -15.19 2.56 3.21
CA PRO A 68 -14.14 1.74 2.62
C PRO A 68 -13.96 2.01 1.12
N LEU A 69 -15.05 2.27 0.39
CA LEU A 69 -14.99 2.61 -1.03
C LEU A 69 -14.35 3.97 -1.27
N THR A 70 -14.76 5.00 -0.51
CA THR A 70 -14.32 6.38 -0.79
C THR A 70 -12.83 6.58 -0.54
N ILE A 71 -12.27 5.93 0.48
CA ILE A 71 -10.83 5.96 0.74
C ILE A 71 -9.99 5.21 -0.33
N ARG A 72 -10.62 4.37 -1.15
CA ARG A 72 -9.98 3.54 -2.20
C ARG A 72 -10.13 4.11 -3.61
N LEU A 73 -10.92 5.17 -3.85
CA LEU A 73 -11.16 5.68 -5.20
C LEU A 73 -9.88 6.12 -5.93
N GLY A 74 -8.91 6.70 -5.22
CA GLY A 74 -7.60 7.03 -5.79
C GLY A 74 -6.83 5.79 -6.25
N ALA A 75 -6.80 4.74 -5.43
CA ALA A 75 -6.18 3.45 -5.76
C ALA A 75 -6.78 2.82 -7.04
N LEU A 76 -8.11 2.78 -7.11
CA LEU A 76 -8.86 2.21 -8.22
C LEU A 76 -8.55 2.91 -9.54
N GLY A 77 -8.57 4.25 -9.53
CA GLY A 77 -8.29 5.09 -10.68
C GLY A 77 -6.83 4.96 -11.15
N LEU A 78 -5.89 5.17 -10.23
CA LEU A 78 -4.46 5.16 -10.55
C LEU A 78 -4.00 3.82 -11.10
N PHE A 79 -4.44 2.69 -10.53
CA PHE A 79 -4.05 1.38 -11.06
C PHE A 79 -4.61 1.10 -12.45
N THR A 80 -5.82 1.59 -12.76
CA THR A 80 -6.38 1.48 -14.12
C THR A 80 -5.51 2.24 -15.12
N LEU A 81 -5.05 3.43 -14.75
CA LEU A 81 -4.10 4.21 -15.56
C LEU A 81 -2.72 3.55 -15.63
N SER A 82 -2.24 2.93 -14.54
CA SER A 82 -0.99 2.16 -14.51
C SER A 82 -1.02 0.98 -15.47
N LEU A 83 -2.12 0.23 -15.53
CA LEU A 83 -2.31 -0.87 -16.49
C LEU A 83 -2.29 -0.36 -17.94
N TRP A 84 -2.89 0.80 -18.20
CA TRP A 84 -2.83 1.44 -19.52
C TRP A 84 -1.40 1.87 -19.88
N LEU A 85 -0.67 2.50 -18.95
CA LEU A 85 0.73 2.88 -19.13
C LEU A 85 1.64 1.66 -19.32
N LEU A 86 1.37 0.56 -18.61
CA LEU A 86 2.08 -0.71 -18.77
C LEU A 86 1.85 -1.29 -20.17
N TYR A 87 0.60 -1.28 -20.65
CA TYR A 87 0.28 -1.65 -22.02
C TYR A 87 1.03 -0.78 -23.04
N GLU A 88 0.99 0.54 -22.90
CA GLU A 88 1.64 1.47 -23.82
C GLU A 88 3.16 1.32 -23.81
N THR A 89 3.74 1.05 -22.64
CA THR A 89 5.17 0.73 -22.50
C THR A 89 5.51 -0.54 -23.26
N GLY A 90 4.79 -1.64 -23.02
CA GLY A 90 5.03 -2.91 -23.72
C GLY A 90 4.79 -2.81 -25.23
N ARG A 91 3.79 -2.03 -25.65
CA ARG A 91 3.51 -1.74 -27.07
C ARG A 91 4.63 -0.96 -27.73
N SER A 92 5.18 0.04 -27.03
CA SER A 92 6.26 0.89 -27.57
C SER A 92 7.60 0.15 -27.61
N LEU A 93 7.89 -0.67 -26.61
CA LEU A 93 9.14 -1.42 -26.55
C LEU A 93 9.13 -2.63 -27.51
N PHE A 94 7.99 -3.30 -27.62
CA PHE A 94 7.87 -4.55 -28.37
C PHE A 94 6.73 -4.43 -29.40
N ASP A 95 5.51 -4.80 -28.99
CA ASP A 95 4.35 -4.86 -29.85
C ASP A 95 3.05 -4.86 -29.01
N ALA A 96 1.91 -4.63 -29.66
CA ALA A 96 0.61 -4.53 -28.99
C ALA A 96 0.18 -5.81 -28.25
N LYS A 97 0.61 -6.99 -28.71
CA LYS A 97 0.31 -8.27 -28.05
C LYS A 97 1.12 -8.39 -26.76
N SER A 98 2.43 -8.09 -26.81
CA SER A 98 3.31 -8.06 -25.64
C SER A 98 2.80 -7.12 -24.55
N GLY A 99 2.39 -5.90 -24.94
CA GLY A 99 1.80 -4.93 -24.01
C GLY A 99 0.47 -5.40 -23.40
N TRP A 100 -0.41 -6.01 -24.20
CA TRP A 100 -1.70 -6.53 -23.70
C TRP A 100 -1.50 -7.69 -22.71
N ILE A 101 -0.58 -8.61 -23.00
CA ILE A 101 -0.28 -9.73 -22.10
C ILE A 101 0.31 -9.20 -20.78
N ALA A 102 1.21 -8.23 -20.82
CA ALA A 102 1.77 -7.62 -19.61
C ALA A 102 0.68 -6.98 -18.73
N ALA A 103 -0.23 -6.21 -19.33
CA ALA A 103 -1.38 -5.64 -18.61
C ALA A 103 -2.33 -6.73 -18.05
N ALA A 104 -2.55 -7.82 -18.79
CA ALA A 104 -3.35 -8.94 -18.32
C ALA A 104 -2.69 -9.65 -17.14
N ILE A 105 -1.39 -9.97 -17.21
CA ILE A 105 -0.62 -10.53 -16.10
C ILE A 105 -0.73 -9.62 -14.87
N ALA A 106 -0.53 -8.32 -15.06
CA ALA A 106 -0.60 -7.34 -13.98
C ALA A 106 -1.99 -7.29 -13.33
N SER A 107 -3.05 -7.29 -14.15
CA SER A 107 -4.44 -7.26 -13.67
C SER A 107 -4.89 -8.54 -13.00
N LEU A 108 -4.31 -9.70 -13.34
CA LEU A 108 -4.70 -11.02 -12.82
C LEU A 108 -3.87 -11.46 -11.61
N SER A 109 -2.77 -10.77 -11.30
CA SER A 109 -1.94 -11.07 -10.14
C SER A 109 -2.58 -10.53 -8.85
N PRO A 110 -2.92 -11.38 -7.86
CA PRO A 110 -3.55 -10.92 -6.61
C PRO A 110 -2.75 -9.85 -5.88
N LEU A 111 -1.42 -10.00 -5.84
CA LEU A 111 -0.51 -9.05 -5.21
C LEU A 111 -0.63 -7.64 -5.80
N PHE A 112 -0.57 -7.51 -7.13
CA PHE A 112 -0.71 -6.23 -7.80
C PHE A 112 -2.14 -5.69 -7.72
N PHE A 113 -3.12 -6.58 -7.94
CA PHE A 113 -4.53 -6.26 -7.93
C PHE A 113 -4.97 -5.66 -6.59
N LEU A 114 -4.60 -6.29 -5.46
CA LEU A 114 -4.98 -5.84 -4.13
C LEU A 114 -4.13 -4.65 -3.68
N THR A 115 -2.81 -4.83 -3.61
CA THR A 115 -1.88 -3.87 -3.00
C THR A 115 -1.80 -2.56 -3.79
N CYS A 116 -1.73 -2.64 -5.12
CA CYS A 116 -1.56 -1.46 -5.96
C CYS A 116 -2.90 -0.93 -6.48
N GLY A 117 -3.92 -1.79 -6.57
CA GLY A 117 -5.12 -1.50 -7.34
C GLY A 117 -6.44 -1.45 -6.61
N THR A 118 -6.52 -1.94 -5.37
CA THR A 118 -7.78 -2.04 -4.63
C THR A 118 -7.70 -1.38 -3.26
N LEU A 119 -6.71 -1.76 -2.46
CA LEU A 119 -6.50 -1.19 -1.12
C LEU A 119 -5.80 0.16 -1.25
N THR A 120 -6.07 1.07 -0.31
CA THR A 120 -5.28 2.29 -0.21
C THR A 120 -3.92 2.01 0.42
N ALA A 121 -2.86 2.35 -0.29
CA ALA A 121 -1.49 2.05 0.04
C ALA A 121 -0.55 3.05 -0.65
N PRO A 122 0.66 3.28 -0.13
CA PRO A 122 1.68 4.08 -0.82
C PRO A 122 2.02 3.52 -2.22
N ASP A 123 1.79 2.22 -2.44
CA ASP A 123 2.02 1.54 -3.70
C ASP A 123 1.09 2.00 -4.84
N ASN A 124 -0.07 2.62 -4.55
CA ASN A 124 -1.00 3.09 -5.58
C ASN A 124 -0.37 4.18 -6.47
N ALA A 125 0.08 5.28 -5.86
CA ALA A 125 0.76 6.36 -6.57
C ALA A 125 2.14 5.94 -7.07
N LEU A 126 2.85 5.11 -6.30
CA LEU A 126 4.16 4.60 -6.70
C LEU A 126 4.08 3.87 -8.03
N ILE A 127 3.18 2.89 -8.19
CA ILE A 127 3.08 2.12 -9.44
C ILE A 127 2.61 2.98 -10.61
N PHE A 128 1.78 3.99 -10.37
CA PHE A 128 1.41 4.96 -11.41
C PHE A 128 2.62 5.75 -11.91
N PHE A 129 3.36 6.42 -11.02
CA PHE A 129 4.53 7.20 -11.40
C PHE A 129 5.69 6.34 -11.89
N TRP A 130 5.80 5.10 -11.39
CA TRP A 130 6.71 4.09 -11.92
C TRP A 130 6.38 3.72 -13.36
N SER A 131 5.10 3.42 -13.64
CA SER A 131 4.65 3.08 -15.00
C SER A 131 4.79 4.27 -15.96
N LEU A 132 4.51 5.49 -15.48
CA LEU A 132 4.72 6.72 -16.24
C LEU A 132 6.21 6.90 -16.56
N THR A 133 7.09 6.65 -15.59
CA THR A 133 8.54 6.69 -15.80
C THR A 133 8.98 5.68 -16.85
N LEU A 134 8.50 4.43 -16.78
CA LEU A 134 8.82 3.39 -17.77
C LEU A 134 8.34 3.78 -19.17
N TYR A 135 7.12 4.32 -19.28
CA TYR A 135 6.56 4.79 -20.54
C TYR A 135 7.39 5.94 -21.13
N LEU A 136 7.71 6.96 -20.33
CA LEU A 136 8.54 8.08 -20.76
C LEU A 136 9.95 7.63 -21.17
N CYS A 137 10.56 6.70 -20.43
CA CYS A 137 11.83 6.08 -20.80
C CYS A 137 11.73 5.32 -22.13
N ALA A 138 10.61 4.61 -22.37
CA ALA A 138 10.38 3.95 -23.66
C ALA A 138 10.35 4.96 -24.82
N GLN A 139 9.71 6.12 -24.61
CA GLN A 139 9.63 7.20 -25.59
C GLN A 139 10.94 7.98 -25.77
N GLU A 140 11.79 8.04 -24.75
CA GLU A 140 13.08 8.75 -24.78
C GLU A 140 14.17 7.87 -25.39
N PHE A 141 14.33 6.66 -24.85
CA PHE A 141 15.44 5.78 -25.20
C PHE A 141 15.17 4.97 -26.47
N PHE A 142 13.91 4.67 -26.81
CA PHE A 142 13.58 3.77 -27.91
C PHE A 142 12.54 4.36 -28.90
N PRO A 143 12.79 5.54 -29.50
CA PRO A 143 11.81 6.20 -30.37
C PRO A 143 11.57 5.50 -31.73
N GLY A 144 12.31 4.44 -32.06
CA GLY A 144 12.12 3.63 -33.28
C GLY A 144 12.85 4.16 -34.53
N ASP A 145 13.78 5.10 -34.37
CA ASP A 145 14.66 5.60 -35.43
C ASP A 145 16.05 4.97 -35.28
N ASP A 146 16.70 4.61 -36.39
CA ASP A 146 18.04 3.98 -36.42
C ASP A 146 19.17 4.98 -36.11
N ARG A 147 18.82 6.22 -35.75
CA ARG A 147 19.79 7.27 -35.43
C ARG A 147 20.43 7.04 -34.07
N PRO A 148 21.72 7.42 -33.90
CA PRO A 148 22.35 7.45 -32.58
C PRO A 148 21.51 8.25 -31.59
N TYR A 149 21.30 7.68 -30.40
CA TYR A 149 20.50 8.28 -29.35
C TYR A 149 21.02 9.68 -28.98
N ARG A 150 20.09 10.63 -28.85
CA ARG A 150 20.36 11.99 -28.40
C ARG A 150 19.38 12.36 -27.30
N PRO A 151 19.87 12.74 -26.11
CA PRO A 151 19.02 13.17 -25.01
C PRO A 151 18.08 14.33 -25.39
N THR A 152 16.82 14.23 -25.01
CA THR A 152 15.77 15.21 -25.29
C THR A 152 15.22 15.84 -24.00
N PRO A 153 14.33 16.85 -24.08
CA PRO A 153 13.65 17.41 -22.91
C PRO A 153 12.83 16.38 -22.12
N LYS A 154 12.49 15.21 -22.69
CA LYS A 154 11.73 14.17 -21.98
C LYS A 154 12.47 13.66 -20.74
N LEU A 155 13.79 13.79 -20.66
CA LEU A 155 14.54 13.50 -19.43
C LEU A 155 14.06 14.33 -18.24
N VAL A 156 13.57 15.55 -18.45
CA VAL A 156 13.01 16.38 -17.37
C VAL A 156 11.70 15.78 -16.89
N LEU A 157 10.83 15.32 -17.80
CA LEU A 157 9.58 14.65 -17.45
C LEU A 157 9.83 13.32 -16.72
N ILE A 158 10.85 12.56 -17.13
CA ILE A 158 11.30 11.34 -16.44
C ILE A 158 11.72 11.69 -15.01
N ALA A 159 12.52 12.73 -14.83
CA ALA A 159 13.00 13.15 -13.51
C ALA A 159 11.85 13.62 -12.59
N LEU A 160 10.88 14.36 -13.13
CA LEU A 160 9.66 14.71 -12.41
C LEU A 160 8.86 13.47 -11.99
N ALA A 161 8.67 12.51 -12.90
CA ALA A 161 7.95 11.26 -12.60
C ALA A 161 8.68 10.42 -11.53
N VAL A 162 10.01 10.33 -11.57
CA VAL A 162 10.81 9.66 -10.54
C VAL A 162 10.69 10.38 -9.19
N GLY A 163 10.70 11.72 -9.18
CA GLY A 163 10.47 12.51 -7.98
C GLY A 163 9.10 12.28 -7.37
N LEU A 164 8.05 12.23 -8.19
CA LEU A 164 6.69 11.91 -7.74
C LEU A 164 6.57 10.44 -7.26
N ALA A 165 7.32 9.51 -7.85
CA ALA A 165 7.44 8.15 -7.32
C ALA A 165 8.09 8.15 -5.93
N CYS A 166 9.12 8.99 -5.70
CA CYS A 166 9.74 9.17 -4.38
C CYS A 166 8.78 9.79 -3.37
N LEU A 167 7.93 10.74 -3.78
CA LEU A 167 6.83 11.27 -2.95
C LEU A 167 5.68 10.28 -2.71
N SER A 168 5.70 9.12 -3.36
CA SER A 168 4.75 8.04 -3.10
C SER A 168 5.30 7.03 -2.11
N LYS A 169 6.54 6.59 -2.33
CA LYS A 169 7.26 5.65 -1.47
C LYS A 169 8.75 5.80 -1.72
N TYR A 170 9.57 5.58 -0.71
CA TYR A 170 11.04 5.62 -0.82
C TYR A 170 11.63 4.66 -1.87
N HIS A 171 10.84 3.70 -2.37
CA HIS A 171 11.24 2.85 -3.50
C HIS A 171 11.48 3.66 -4.79
N GLY A 172 10.92 4.86 -4.93
CA GLY A 172 11.20 5.76 -6.06
C GLY A 172 12.68 6.13 -6.20
N PHE A 173 13.43 6.19 -5.08
CA PHE A 173 14.87 6.44 -5.13
C PHE A 173 15.60 5.29 -5.84
N LEU A 174 15.16 4.04 -5.61
CA LEU A 174 15.72 2.87 -6.27
C LEU A 174 15.43 2.88 -7.78
N LEU A 175 14.27 3.39 -8.21
CA LEU A 175 13.99 3.59 -9.64
C LEU A 175 14.99 4.55 -10.27
N GLY A 176 15.24 5.70 -9.64
CA GLY A 176 16.24 6.66 -10.11
C GLY A 176 17.63 6.04 -10.25
N LEU A 177 18.07 5.30 -9.22
CA LEU A 177 19.35 4.58 -9.23
C LEU A 177 19.40 3.51 -10.32
N SER A 178 18.32 2.77 -10.54
CA SER A 178 18.19 1.78 -11.60
C SER A 178 18.34 2.39 -13.00
N LEU A 179 17.75 3.57 -13.24
CA LEU A 179 17.88 4.28 -14.53
C LEU A 179 19.31 4.78 -14.75
N VAL A 180 19.97 5.26 -13.70
CA VAL A 180 21.39 5.62 -13.74
C VAL A 180 22.24 4.39 -14.07
N GLY A 181 21.98 3.25 -13.40
CA GLY A 181 22.66 1.97 -13.67
C GLY A 181 22.50 1.51 -15.12
N PHE A 182 21.29 1.62 -15.68
CA PHE A 182 21.03 1.34 -17.09
C PHE A 182 21.85 2.24 -18.03
N CYS A 183 21.84 3.55 -17.81
CA CYS A 183 22.58 4.49 -18.65
C CYS A 183 24.10 4.32 -18.54
N LEU A 184 24.62 3.94 -17.36
CA LEU A 184 26.05 3.67 -17.14
C LEU A 184 26.51 2.38 -17.84
N THR A 185 25.66 1.35 -17.86
CA THR A 185 26.00 0.05 -18.43
C THR A 185 25.70 -0.05 -19.94
N SER A 186 24.86 0.82 -20.48
CA SER A 186 24.54 0.87 -21.92
C SER A 186 25.32 1.97 -22.63
N ALA A 187 26.28 1.58 -23.48
CA ALA A 187 27.21 2.52 -24.12
C ALA A 187 26.52 3.67 -24.87
N ASP A 188 25.43 3.38 -25.58
CA ASP A 188 24.69 4.36 -26.38
C ASP A 188 23.99 5.43 -25.52
N TYR A 189 23.64 5.11 -24.27
CA TYR A 189 22.91 6.03 -23.38
C TYR A 189 23.80 6.77 -22.38
N ARG A 190 25.10 6.46 -22.31
CA ARG A 190 26.06 7.20 -21.47
C ARG A 190 26.13 8.69 -21.82
N VAL A 191 25.76 9.06 -23.04
CA VAL A 191 25.69 10.46 -23.49
C VAL A 191 24.72 11.30 -22.65
N VAL A 192 23.74 10.69 -21.94
CA VAL A 192 22.89 11.38 -20.96
C VAL A 192 23.71 12.17 -19.96
N PHE A 193 24.82 11.61 -19.46
CA PHE A 193 25.66 12.24 -18.44
C PHE A 193 26.40 13.50 -18.91
N ARG A 194 26.43 13.76 -20.21
CA ARG A 194 27.04 14.97 -20.81
C ARG A 194 25.99 15.96 -21.31
N SER A 195 24.70 15.65 -21.15
CA SER A 195 23.61 16.44 -21.68
C SER A 195 23.22 17.58 -20.74
N ARG A 196 22.94 18.76 -21.31
CA ARG A 196 22.26 19.86 -20.59
C ARG A 196 20.92 19.43 -19.97
N TRP A 197 20.24 18.47 -20.59
CA TRP A 197 18.96 17.97 -20.10
C TRP A 197 19.11 17.23 -18.78
N LEU A 198 20.25 16.59 -18.50
CA LEU A 198 20.48 15.96 -17.20
C LEU A 198 20.52 17.00 -16.08
N TRP A 199 21.17 18.15 -16.28
CA TRP A 199 21.21 19.20 -15.27
C TRP A 199 19.82 19.78 -14.98
N LEU A 200 19.02 20.00 -16.02
CA LEU A 200 17.62 20.41 -15.86
C LEU A 200 16.79 19.33 -15.16
N SER A 201 17.03 18.05 -15.47
CA SER A 201 16.41 16.90 -14.78
C SER A 201 16.76 16.86 -13.29
N LEU A 202 18.02 17.07 -12.92
CA LEU A 202 18.46 17.10 -11.52
C LEU A 202 17.79 18.26 -10.76
N GLY A 203 17.70 19.44 -11.38
CA GLY A 203 16.97 20.58 -10.81
C GLY A 203 15.48 20.27 -10.62
N ALA A 204 14.82 19.72 -11.64
CA ALA A 204 13.40 19.34 -11.58
C ALA A 204 13.14 18.26 -10.51
N TYR A 205 14.01 17.25 -10.43
CA TYR A 205 13.95 16.21 -9.41
C TYR A 205 14.11 16.79 -7.99
N GLY A 206 15.10 17.65 -7.78
CA GLY A 206 15.29 18.34 -6.50
C GLY A 206 14.07 19.16 -6.08
N LEU A 207 13.45 19.88 -7.03
CA LEU A 207 12.21 20.63 -6.79
C LEU A 207 11.04 19.72 -6.41
N THR A 208 10.89 18.57 -7.06
CA THR A 208 9.81 17.63 -6.70
C THR A 208 9.98 17.03 -5.31
N LEU A 209 11.20 16.90 -4.79
CA LEU A 209 11.44 16.36 -3.45
C LEU A 209 11.24 17.39 -2.33
N LEU A 210 10.93 18.66 -2.65
CA LEU A 210 10.80 19.71 -1.64
C LEU A 210 9.81 19.37 -0.51
N PRO A 211 8.59 18.83 -0.76
CA PRO A 211 7.68 18.46 0.33
C PRO A 211 8.32 17.50 1.34
N LEU A 212 8.99 16.46 0.85
CA LEU A 212 9.64 15.44 1.65
C LEU A 212 10.81 16.00 2.47
N LEU A 213 11.67 16.79 1.81
CA LEU A 213 12.88 17.35 2.42
C LEU A 213 12.54 18.45 3.43
N TYR A 214 11.57 19.31 3.10
CA TYR A 214 11.11 20.38 3.98
C TYR A 214 10.47 19.83 5.24
N TRP A 215 9.57 18.86 5.12
CA TRP A 215 8.94 18.26 6.30
C TRP A 215 9.98 17.58 7.19
N ASN A 216 10.88 16.78 6.62
CA ASN A 216 11.89 16.08 7.41
C ASN A 216 12.90 17.04 8.07
N SER A 217 13.25 18.17 7.45
CA SER A 217 14.17 19.13 8.07
C SER A 217 13.57 19.81 9.31
N LEU A 218 12.25 19.90 9.40
CA LEU A 218 11.53 20.38 10.59
C LEU A 218 11.35 19.30 11.67
N HIS A 219 11.49 18.02 11.30
CA HIS A 219 11.21 16.87 12.17
C HIS A 219 12.43 15.96 12.36
N GLU A 220 13.62 16.57 12.46
CA GLU A 220 14.89 15.88 12.77
C GLU A 220 15.22 14.67 11.85
N TRP A 221 14.75 14.72 10.61
CA TRP A 221 14.92 13.65 9.62
C TRP A 221 14.37 12.28 10.08
N ILE A 222 13.34 12.30 10.94
CA ILE A 222 12.80 11.11 11.60
C ILE A 222 12.40 10.00 10.61
N SER A 223 11.80 10.35 9.46
CA SER A 223 11.41 9.33 8.47
C SER A 223 12.62 8.61 7.88
N PHE A 224 13.71 9.33 7.62
CA PHE A 224 14.94 8.73 7.09
C PHE A 224 15.62 7.85 8.14
N ARG A 225 15.68 8.29 9.40
CA ARG A 225 16.17 7.47 10.52
C ARG A 225 15.39 6.17 10.66
N PHE A 226 14.06 6.26 10.58
CA PHE A 226 13.19 5.10 10.63
C PHE A 226 13.50 4.10 9.52
N HIS A 227 13.51 4.53 8.25
CA HIS A 227 13.71 3.62 7.11
C HIS A 227 15.16 3.13 6.93
N LEU A 228 16.17 3.85 7.43
CA LEU A 228 17.58 3.46 7.29
C LEU A 228 18.12 2.70 8.51
N GLY A 229 17.51 2.83 9.68
CA GLY A 229 18.03 2.28 10.94
C GLY A 229 16.95 1.62 11.79
N ASP A 230 16.05 2.41 12.38
CA ASP A 230 15.18 1.96 13.48
C ASP A 230 14.24 0.82 13.06
N ARG A 231 13.84 0.78 11.78
CA ARG A 231 13.01 -0.31 11.23
C ARG A 231 13.71 -1.68 11.24
N PHE A 232 15.03 -1.71 11.29
CA PHE A 232 15.85 -2.93 11.29
C PHE A 232 16.57 -3.18 12.62
N SER A 233 16.34 -2.36 13.64
CA SER A 233 17.05 -2.44 14.93
C SER A 233 16.47 -3.47 15.91
N SER A 234 15.42 -4.21 15.53
CA SER A 234 14.84 -5.25 16.37
C SER A 234 15.63 -6.56 16.27
N GLU A 235 16.31 -6.87 17.38
CA GLU A 235 17.07 -8.09 17.71
C GLU A 235 18.29 -8.40 16.83
N THR A 236 19.46 -8.43 17.48
CA THR A 236 20.68 -9.11 17.04
C THR A 236 20.40 -10.60 16.83
N ALA A 237 19.76 -10.94 15.72
CA ALA A 237 19.61 -12.31 15.29
C ALA A 237 21.02 -12.89 15.10
N HIS A 238 21.34 -13.97 15.81
CA HIS A 238 22.56 -14.73 15.57
C HIS A 238 22.59 -15.10 14.08
N TYR A 239 23.55 -14.53 13.34
CA TYR A 239 23.67 -14.73 11.91
C TYR A 239 23.96 -16.20 11.63
N SER A 240 22.95 -16.92 11.16
CA SER A 240 23.06 -18.30 10.70
C SER A 240 22.78 -18.32 9.21
N ILE A 241 23.71 -18.85 8.42
CA ILE A 241 23.55 -18.97 6.97
C ILE A 241 22.34 -19.85 6.62
N LEU A 242 22.02 -20.84 7.45
CA LEU A 242 20.84 -21.67 7.27
C LEU A 242 19.56 -20.84 7.47
N ASN A 243 19.49 -20.03 8.52
CA ASN A 243 18.33 -19.16 8.76
C ASN A 243 18.16 -18.14 7.63
N PHE A 244 19.26 -17.57 7.13
CA PHE A 244 19.22 -16.68 5.97
C PHE A 244 18.62 -17.37 4.75
N ILE A 245 19.09 -18.58 4.41
CA ILE A 245 18.60 -19.35 3.26
C ILE A 245 17.12 -19.70 3.42
N LEU A 246 16.71 -20.15 4.61
CA LEU A 246 15.32 -20.52 4.88
C LEU A 246 14.38 -19.30 4.81
N ASN A 247 14.77 -18.18 5.39
CA ASN A 247 14.00 -16.93 5.34
C ASN A 247 13.90 -16.41 3.91
N PHE A 248 15.02 -16.38 3.18
CA PHE A 248 15.06 -15.99 1.77
C PHE A 248 14.13 -16.87 0.93
N LEU A 249 14.20 -18.20 1.10
CA LEU A 249 13.35 -19.13 0.37
C LEU A 249 11.88 -18.94 0.75
N GLY A 250 11.58 -18.71 2.02
CA GLY A 250 10.23 -18.40 2.51
C GLY A 250 9.66 -17.15 1.84
N VAL A 251 10.43 -16.06 1.82
CA VAL A 251 10.03 -14.79 1.16
C VAL A 251 9.87 -14.97 -0.35
N PHE A 252 10.77 -15.70 -1.00
CA PHE A 252 10.69 -15.98 -2.44
C PHE A 252 9.45 -16.82 -2.80
N LEU A 253 9.17 -17.88 -2.05
CA LEU A 253 7.98 -18.72 -2.24
C LEU A 253 6.69 -17.95 -1.92
N ALA A 254 6.70 -17.12 -0.88
CA ALA A 254 5.58 -16.24 -0.56
C ALA A 254 5.28 -15.29 -1.73
N GLN A 255 6.30 -14.67 -2.32
CA GLN A 255 6.11 -13.82 -3.51
C GLN A 255 5.48 -14.58 -4.68
N ILE A 256 5.92 -15.82 -4.95
CA ILE A 256 5.31 -16.66 -5.99
C ILE A 256 3.83 -16.94 -5.67
N ALA A 257 3.51 -17.24 -4.41
CA ALA A 257 2.15 -17.49 -3.97
C ALA A 257 1.27 -16.24 -4.10
N PHE A 258 1.74 -15.08 -3.62
CA PHE A 258 1.01 -13.81 -3.71
C PHE A 258 0.84 -13.31 -5.15
N LEU A 259 1.81 -13.56 -6.04
CA LEU A 259 1.67 -13.29 -7.46
C LEU A 259 0.69 -14.25 -8.16
N PHE A 260 0.32 -15.34 -7.50
CA PHE A 260 -0.25 -16.59 -8.04
C PHE A 260 0.80 -17.43 -8.80
N PRO A 261 0.95 -18.75 -8.51
CA PRO A 261 2.03 -19.57 -9.08
C PRO A 261 2.09 -19.59 -10.60
N ALA A 262 0.95 -19.53 -11.28
CA ALA A 262 0.89 -19.49 -12.75
C ALA A 262 1.46 -18.19 -13.35
N ILE A 263 1.69 -17.15 -12.54
CA ILE A 263 2.33 -15.89 -12.92
C ILE A 263 3.73 -15.80 -12.29
N GLY A 264 3.86 -16.04 -10.98
CA GLY A 264 5.10 -15.86 -10.24
C GLY A 264 6.25 -16.74 -10.74
N LEU A 265 5.99 -18.03 -11.01
CA LEU A 265 7.00 -18.96 -11.52
C LEU A 265 7.54 -18.55 -12.90
N PRO A 266 6.70 -18.35 -13.95
CA PRO A 266 7.21 -17.95 -15.25
C PRO A 266 7.82 -16.54 -15.22
N LEU A 267 7.35 -15.62 -14.37
CA LEU A 267 7.93 -14.29 -14.26
C LEU A 267 9.39 -14.33 -13.80
N TRP A 268 9.69 -15.05 -12.72
CA TRP A 268 11.06 -15.23 -12.25
C TRP A 268 11.92 -16.00 -13.25
N TRP A 269 11.40 -17.09 -13.79
CA TRP A 269 12.10 -17.91 -14.78
C TRP A 269 12.53 -17.11 -16.01
N VAL A 270 11.60 -16.36 -16.60
CA VAL A 270 11.86 -15.53 -17.78
C VAL A 270 12.83 -14.41 -17.46
N SER A 271 12.66 -13.73 -16.32
CA SER A 271 13.52 -12.62 -15.92
C SER A 271 14.96 -13.06 -15.74
N LEU A 272 15.20 -14.16 -15.02
CA LEU A 272 16.55 -14.68 -14.77
C LEU A 272 17.21 -15.20 -16.06
N ARG A 273 16.46 -15.87 -16.95
CA ARG A 273 17.00 -16.32 -18.24
C ARG A 273 17.41 -15.18 -19.16
N GLN A 274 16.68 -14.06 -19.11
CA GLN A 274 16.96 -12.91 -19.97
C GLN A 274 18.22 -12.14 -19.57
N ILE A 275 18.74 -12.30 -18.35
CA ILE A 275 20.03 -11.69 -17.92
C ILE A 275 21.18 -12.08 -18.86
N ILE A 276 21.21 -13.34 -19.34
CA ILE A 276 22.32 -13.88 -20.13
C ILE A 276 22.30 -13.35 -21.58
N LYS A 277 21.12 -13.03 -22.11
CA LYS A 277 20.92 -12.65 -23.53
C LYS A 277 20.14 -11.33 -23.64
N ALA A 278 20.44 -10.36 -22.78
CA ALA A 278 19.71 -9.11 -22.72
C ALA A 278 20.05 -8.21 -23.92
N ASP A 279 19.09 -8.02 -24.83
CA ASP A 279 19.10 -6.86 -25.72
C ASP A 279 18.94 -5.55 -24.92
N THR A 280 19.20 -4.40 -25.53
CA THR A 280 19.15 -3.10 -24.84
C THR A 280 17.82 -2.81 -24.16
N LYS A 281 16.69 -3.14 -24.81
CA LYS A 281 15.33 -2.94 -24.25
C LYS A 281 15.09 -3.85 -23.05
N THR A 282 15.59 -5.07 -23.12
CA THR A 282 15.56 -6.07 -22.05
C THR A 282 16.43 -5.65 -20.89
N SER A 283 17.63 -5.14 -21.16
CA SER A 283 18.55 -4.60 -20.15
C SER A 283 17.92 -3.43 -19.39
N PHE A 284 17.22 -2.52 -20.10
CA PHE A 284 16.44 -1.45 -19.48
C PHE A 284 15.41 -1.99 -18.49
N LEU A 285 14.59 -2.98 -18.89
CA LEU A 285 13.57 -3.56 -18.02
C LEU A 285 14.16 -4.39 -16.86
N LEU A 286 15.30 -5.05 -17.08
CA LEU A 286 16.04 -5.74 -16.02
C LEU A 286 16.58 -4.74 -14.99
N TRP A 287 17.13 -3.61 -15.42
CA TRP A 287 17.56 -2.55 -14.50
C TRP A 287 16.39 -1.93 -13.74
N ALA A 288 15.27 -1.67 -14.40
CA ALA A 288 14.08 -1.18 -13.72
C ALA A 288 13.51 -2.20 -12.74
N GLY A 289 13.56 -3.50 -13.06
CA GLY A 289 12.89 -4.55 -12.29
C GLY A 289 13.74 -5.24 -11.23
N LEU A 290 14.89 -5.78 -11.66
CA LEU A 290 15.66 -6.78 -10.93
C LEU A 290 16.35 -6.23 -9.67
N PRO A 291 17.00 -5.05 -9.65
CA PRO A 291 17.59 -4.51 -8.42
C PRO A 291 16.59 -4.38 -7.27
N VAL A 292 15.35 -3.97 -7.57
CA VAL A 292 14.29 -3.84 -6.57
C VAL A 292 13.71 -5.20 -6.20
N ALA A 293 13.32 -6.01 -7.19
CA ALA A 293 12.71 -7.31 -6.92
C ALA A 293 13.67 -8.26 -6.19
N ALA A 294 14.89 -8.43 -6.71
CA ALA A 294 15.90 -9.28 -6.10
C ALA A 294 16.46 -8.67 -4.81
N GLY A 295 16.69 -7.35 -4.77
CA GLY A 295 17.21 -6.68 -3.58
C GLY A 295 16.32 -6.86 -2.36
N PHE A 296 15.01 -6.64 -2.50
CA PHE A 296 14.07 -6.85 -1.40
C PHE A 296 13.84 -8.33 -1.06
N THR A 297 13.93 -9.22 -2.05
CA THR A 297 13.89 -10.67 -1.78
C THR A 297 15.09 -11.12 -0.96
N LEU A 298 16.30 -10.64 -1.31
CA LEU A 298 17.53 -10.91 -0.57
C LEU A 298 17.51 -10.31 0.83
N LEU A 299 16.99 -9.08 0.96
CA LEU A 299 16.80 -8.44 2.27
C LEU A 299 15.86 -9.26 3.16
N GLY A 300 14.86 -9.92 2.57
CA GLY A 300 13.98 -10.86 3.28
C GLY A 300 14.68 -12.06 3.93
N GLY A 301 15.90 -12.40 3.49
CA GLY A 301 16.72 -13.38 4.17
C GLY A 301 17.35 -12.85 5.47
N LEU A 302 17.55 -11.54 5.57
CA LEU A 302 18.20 -10.87 6.71
C LEU A 302 17.20 -10.35 7.74
N THR A 303 16.02 -9.94 7.29
CA THR A 303 15.01 -9.30 8.13
C THR A 303 13.61 -9.59 7.62
N HIS A 304 12.60 -9.35 8.46
CA HIS A 304 11.21 -9.48 8.05
C HIS A 304 10.88 -8.44 6.97
N THR A 305 10.37 -8.91 5.83
CA THR A 305 9.98 -8.04 4.71
C THR A 305 8.54 -8.31 4.32
N PHE A 306 7.82 -7.26 3.94
CA PHE A 306 6.47 -7.42 3.44
C PHE A 306 6.48 -7.85 1.97
N PRO A 307 5.57 -8.75 1.54
CA PRO A 307 5.45 -9.17 0.14
C PRO A 307 5.25 -8.03 -0.86
N ALA A 308 4.80 -6.86 -0.38
CA ALA A 308 4.63 -5.65 -1.19
C ALA A 308 5.96 -4.95 -1.57
N TRP A 309 7.08 -5.18 -0.86
CA TRP A 309 8.33 -4.43 -1.12
C TRP A 309 8.96 -4.73 -2.50
N PRO A 310 9.00 -5.99 -2.98
CA PRO A 310 9.51 -6.31 -4.32
C PRO A 310 8.60 -5.85 -5.47
N VAL A 311 7.36 -5.41 -5.18
CA VAL A 311 6.30 -5.21 -6.18
C VAL A 311 6.67 -4.29 -7.35
N PRO A 312 7.26 -3.10 -7.16
CA PRO A 312 7.62 -2.22 -8.29
C PRO A 312 8.63 -2.86 -9.24
N GLY A 313 9.53 -3.67 -8.68
CA GLY A 313 10.47 -4.46 -9.46
C GLY A 313 9.76 -5.54 -10.29
N LEU A 314 8.93 -6.34 -9.62
CA LEU A 314 8.12 -7.41 -10.25
C LEU A 314 7.15 -6.85 -11.31
N TRP A 315 6.60 -5.66 -11.08
CA TRP A 315 5.76 -4.92 -12.02
C TRP A 315 6.50 -4.64 -13.32
N SER A 316 7.73 -4.14 -13.24
CA SER A 316 8.58 -3.91 -14.43
C SER A 316 8.91 -5.21 -15.16
N LEU A 317 9.21 -6.28 -14.42
CA LEU A 317 9.51 -7.61 -14.97
C LEU A 317 8.31 -8.27 -15.66
N SER A 318 7.08 -7.87 -15.33
CA SER A 318 5.87 -8.35 -16.03
C SER A 318 5.89 -8.03 -17.53
N LEU A 319 6.57 -6.94 -17.95
CA LEU A 319 6.77 -6.60 -19.37
C LEU A 319 7.63 -7.64 -20.09
N LEU A 320 8.65 -8.20 -19.41
CA LEU A 320 9.50 -9.26 -19.95
C LEU A 320 8.75 -10.58 -20.09
N LEU A 321 7.89 -10.90 -19.12
CA LEU A 321 6.99 -12.04 -19.24
C LEU A 321 5.98 -11.85 -20.37
N GLY A 322 5.42 -10.64 -20.51
CA GLY A 322 4.53 -10.28 -21.63
C GLY A 322 5.20 -10.46 -22.99
N LYS A 323 6.43 -9.93 -23.17
CA LYS A 323 7.27 -10.14 -24.36
C LYS A 323 7.50 -11.62 -24.64
N SER A 324 7.91 -12.39 -23.64
CA SER A 324 8.21 -13.81 -23.82
C SER A 324 6.97 -14.64 -24.15
N ALA A 325 5.84 -14.34 -23.52
CA ALA A 325 4.58 -15.03 -23.74
C ALA A 325 3.93 -14.66 -25.08
N ALA A 326 4.24 -13.49 -25.65
CA ALA A 326 3.74 -13.10 -26.97
C ALA A 326 4.19 -14.06 -28.09
N ALA A 327 5.30 -14.78 -27.91
CA ALA A 327 5.76 -15.83 -28.83
C ALA A 327 4.97 -17.15 -28.71
N TRP A 328 4.15 -17.34 -27.68
CA TRP A 328 3.40 -18.57 -27.48
C TRP A 328 2.18 -18.66 -28.42
N PRO A 329 1.70 -19.88 -28.73
CA PRO A 329 0.45 -20.08 -29.46
C PRO A 329 -0.71 -19.34 -28.79
N HIS A 330 -1.56 -18.68 -29.59
CA HIS A 330 -2.68 -17.89 -29.08
C HIS A 330 -3.57 -18.67 -28.09
N ARG A 331 -3.91 -19.91 -28.45
CA ARG A 331 -4.75 -20.80 -27.61
C ARG A 331 -4.11 -21.11 -26.25
N GLN A 332 -2.77 -21.15 -26.16
CA GLN A 332 -2.08 -21.40 -24.90
C GLN A 332 -2.16 -20.16 -23.99
N ILE A 333 -1.95 -18.97 -24.54
CA ILE A 333 -2.06 -17.70 -23.82
C ILE A 333 -3.49 -17.51 -23.30
N GLU A 334 -4.48 -17.72 -24.17
CA GLU A 334 -5.89 -17.57 -23.83
C GLU A 334 -6.30 -18.53 -22.72
N ARG A 335 -5.91 -19.81 -22.81
CA ARG A 335 -6.17 -20.80 -21.75
C ARG A 335 -5.49 -20.41 -20.44
N TRP A 336 -4.22 -20.02 -20.49
CA TRP A 336 -3.45 -19.64 -19.31
C TRP A 336 -4.04 -18.43 -18.59
N LEU A 337 -4.30 -17.34 -19.31
CA LEU A 337 -4.85 -16.11 -18.72
C LEU A 337 -6.30 -16.30 -18.27
N THR A 338 -7.14 -17.00 -19.06
CA THR A 338 -8.54 -17.25 -18.68
C THR A 338 -8.63 -18.15 -17.46
N SER A 339 -7.88 -19.26 -17.41
CA SER A 339 -7.91 -20.16 -16.24
C SER A 339 -7.35 -19.47 -14.99
N THR A 340 -6.25 -18.74 -15.13
CA THR A 340 -5.67 -17.95 -14.05
C THR A 340 -6.68 -16.93 -13.54
N GLY A 341 -7.31 -16.17 -14.44
CA GLY A 341 -8.29 -15.15 -14.06
C GLY A 341 -9.53 -15.74 -13.40
N LEU A 342 -10.07 -16.84 -13.90
CA LEU A 342 -11.22 -17.51 -13.29
C LEU A 342 -10.89 -18.03 -11.90
N ILE A 343 -9.73 -18.67 -11.72
CA ILE A 343 -9.31 -19.20 -10.42
C ILE A 343 -9.07 -18.06 -9.43
N VAL A 344 -8.29 -17.05 -9.81
CA VAL A 344 -8.00 -15.90 -8.94
C VAL A 344 -9.28 -15.15 -8.58
N ALA A 345 -10.15 -14.84 -9.54
CA ALA A 345 -11.42 -14.18 -9.26
C ALA A 345 -12.31 -15.02 -8.32
N SER A 346 -12.37 -16.34 -8.51
CA SER A 346 -13.12 -17.23 -7.62
C SER A 346 -12.56 -17.23 -6.20
N LEU A 347 -11.23 -17.34 -6.05
CA LEU A 347 -10.57 -17.29 -4.74
C LEU A 347 -10.80 -15.96 -4.03
N LEU A 348 -10.70 -14.83 -4.75
CA LEU A 348 -10.96 -13.50 -4.21
C LEU A 348 -12.43 -13.33 -3.81
N LEU A 349 -13.38 -13.86 -4.59
CA LEU A 349 -14.81 -13.82 -4.24
C LEU A 349 -15.14 -14.72 -3.04
N ILE A 350 -14.52 -15.90 -2.93
CA ILE A 350 -14.66 -16.77 -1.76
C ILE A 350 -14.12 -16.07 -0.52
N ALA A 351 -12.92 -15.47 -0.61
CA ALA A 351 -12.34 -14.70 0.48
C ALA A 351 -13.22 -13.51 0.85
N LEU A 352 -13.67 -12.72 -0.12
CA LEU A 352 -14.57 -11.58 0.10
C LEU A 352 -15.87 -12.03 0.77
N GLY A 353 -16.49 -13.11 0.30
CA GLY A 353 -17.70 -13.67 0.91
C GLY A 353 -17.47 -14.11 2.36
N HIS A 354 -16.30 -14.69 2.66
CA HIS A 354 -15.95 -15.04 4.03
C HIS A 354 -15.74 -13.80 4.90
N ILE A 355 -14.99 -12.81 4.43
CA ILE A 355 -14.65 -11.61 5.19
C ILE A 355 -15.90 -10.75 5.45
N SER A 356 -16.79 -10.63 4.47
CA SER A 356 -17.99 -9.78 4.56
C SER A 356 -19.18 -10.47 5.25
N LEU A 357 -19.41 -11.76 4.97
CA LEU A 357 -20.62 -12.47 5.44
C LEU A 357 -20.31 -13.58 6.45
N GLY A 358 -19.06 -14.02 6.57
CA GLY A 358 -18.70 -15.16 7.41
C GLY A 358 -19.04 -16.51 6.78
N THR A 359 -18.96 -16.65 5.45
CA THR A 359 -19.31 -17.90 4.75
C THR A 359 -18.52 -19.13 5.19
N LEU A 360 -17.30 -18.97 5.70
CA LEU A 360 -16.50 -20.06 6.28
C LEU A 360 -16.42 -20.00 7.82
N GLN A 361 -17.16 -19.08 8.47
CA GLN A 361 -17.11 -18.88 9.91
C GLN A 361 -18.00 -19.89 10.66
N LYS A 362 -17.53 -20.37 11.81
CA LYS A 362 -18.25 -21.28 12.70
C LYS A 362 -18.27 -20.75 14.15
N PRO A 363 -19.45 -20.49 14.76
CA PRO A 363 -20.76 -20.49 14.14
C PRO A 363 -20.96 -19.27 13.20
N GLY A 364 -22.03 -19.30 12.40
CA GLY A 364 -22.42 -18.18 11.56
C GLY A 364 -23.71 -18.45 10.79
N GLN A 365 -24.55 -17.42 10.63
CA GLN A 365 -25.82 -17.49 9.89
C GLN A 365 -25.62 -17.93 8.43
N TYR A 366 -24.52 -17.48 7.80
CA TYR A 366 -24.21 -17.75 6.39
C TYR A 366 -23.15 -18.84 6.21
N ALA A 367 -22.86 -19.63 7.26
CA ALA A 367 -21.82 -20.63 7.27
C ALA A 367 -22.11 -21.76 6.26
N ILE A 368 -21.34 -21.83 5.18
CA ILE A 368 -21.40 -22.90 4.19
C ILE A 368 -20.84 -24.17 4.84
N PHE A 369 -21.58 -25.27 4.73
CA PHE A 369 -21.26 -26.55 5.37
C PHE A 369 -21.03 -26.48 6.90
N GLY A 370 -21.65 -25.50 7.57
CA GLY A 370 -21.51 -25.31 9.03
C GLY A 370 -20.22 -24.60 9.48
N GLY A 371 -19.42 -24.09 8.52
CA GLY A 371 -18.23 -23.29 8.77
C GLY A 371 -16.98 -24.10 9.13
N LEU A 372 -15.82 -23.48 8.96
CA LEU A 372 -14.48 -24.08 9.09
C LEU A 372 -13.65 -23.43 10.20
N VAL A 373 -13.82 -22.14 10.47
CA VAL A 373 -12.96 -21.37 11.39
C VAL A 373 -13.78 -20.56 12.40
N SER A 374 -13.38 -20.56 13.68
CA SER A 374 -14.01 -19.70 14.69
C SER A 374 -13.47 -18.27 14.62
N PRO A 375 -14.24 -17.25 15.04
CA PRO A 375 -13.76 -15.87 15.05
C PRO A 375 -12.41 -15.68 15.75
N SER A 376 -12.18 -16.37 16.86
CA SER A 376 -10.91 -16.32 17.61
C SER A 376 -9.68 -16.88 16.88
N GLN A 377 -9.89 -17.70 15.85
CA GLN A 377 -8.83 -18.34 15.06
C GLN A 377 -8.77 -17.77 13.63
N ASP A 378 -9.67 -16.85 13.30
CA ASP A 378 -9.81 -16.30 11.96
C ASP A 378 -9.02 -14.99 11.85
N PRO A 379 -7.89 -14.97 11.12
CA PRO A 379 -7.09 -13.75 10.97
C PRO A 379 -7.83 -12.64 10.22
N SER A 380 -8.89 -12.96 9.46
CA SER A 380 -9.65 -11.93 8.76
C SER A 380 -10.42 -10.98 9.68
N THR A 381 -10.56 -11.33 10.95
CA THR A 381 -11.16 -10.46 11.99
C THR A 381 -10.29 -9.25 12.33
N GLU A 382 -9.04 -9.20 11.86
CA GLU A 382 -8.20 -8.00 11.93
C GLU A 382 -8.74 -6.84 11.07
N LEU A 383 -9.49 -7.15 10.02
CA LEU A 383 -10.23 -6.16 9.24
C LEU A 383 -11.50 -5.77 9.99
N SER A 384 -11.67 -4.48 10.29
CA SER A 384 -12.79 -3.99 11.10
C SER A 384 -13.83 -3.25 10.27
N ASP A 385 -15.10 -3.65 10.38
CA ASP A 385 -16.22 -2.96 9.73
C ASP A 385 -16.51 -1.61 10.41
N THR A 386 -15.86 -0.57 9.90
CA THR A 386 -16.02 0.82 10.38
C THR A 386 -17.44 1.35 10.17
N GLY A 387 -18.21 0.81 9.22
CA GLY A 387 -19.60 1.18 9.00
C GLY A 387 -20.50 0.65 10.11
N GLN A 388 -20.34 -0.63 10.45
CA GLN A 388 -21.03 -1.26 11.58
C GLN A 388 -20.59 -0.63 12.92
N LEU A 389 -19.30 -0.35 13.10
CA LEU A 389 -18.78 0.33 14.28
C LEU A 389 -19.41 1.73 14.45
N GLY A 390 -19.48 2.52 13.36
CA GLY A 390 -20.16 3.82 13.37
C GLY A 390 -21.67 3.70 13.66
N GLN A 391 -22.33 2.60 13.22
CA GLN A 391 -23.71 2.32 13.59
C GLN A 391 -23.86 2.02 15.09
N GLN A 392 -22.96 1.21 15.66
CA GLN A 392 -22.94 0.94 17.11
C GLN A 392 -22.79 2.23 17.91
N PHE A 393 -21.92 3.15 17.49
CA PHE A 393 -21.80 4.47 18.12
C PHE A 393 -23.10 5.24 18.12
N ARG A 394 -23.83 5.26 16.99
CA ARG A 394 -25.11 5.99 16.87
C ARG A 394 -26.24 5.35 17.66
N GLN A 395 -26.19 4.04 17.88
CA GLN A 395 -27.23 3.29 18.60
C GLN A 395 -27.03 3.31 20.12
N SER A 396 -25.79 3.42 20.61
CA SER A 396 -25.50 3.51 22.04
C SER A 396 -25.75 4.93 22.56
N SER A 397 -26.85 5.14 23.27
CA SER A 397 -27.18 6.42 23.91
C SER A 397 -26.15 6.83 24.96
N GLU A 398 -25.59 5.85 25.68
CA GLU A 398 -24.51 6.05 26.65
C GLU A 398 -23.22 6.55 25.97
N PHE A 399 -22.83 5.95 24.85
CA PHE A 399 -21.68 6.40 24.07
C PHE A 399 -21.90 7.82 23.51
N GLN A 400 -23.06 8.10 22.92
CA GLN A 400 -23.39 9.43 22.38
C GLN A 400 -23.36 10.51 23.47
N ALA A 401 -23.94 10.24 24.64
CA ALA A 401 -23.95 11.16 25.75
C ALA A 401 -22.52 11.44 26.28
N ALA A 402 -21.67 10.41 26.31
CA ALA A 402 -20.27 10.58 26.71
C ALA A 402 -19.46 11.34 25.65
N LEU A 403 -19.64 11.02 24.37
CA LEU A 403 -18.97 11.66 23.25
C LEU A 403 -19.26 13.17 23.21
N ALA A 404 -20.50 13.59 23.50
CA ALA A 404 -20.89 14.99 23.55
C ALA A 404 -20.21 15.79 24.70
N GLN A 405 -19.66 15.11 25.70
CA GLN A 405 -18.96 15.70 26.85
C GLN A 405 -17.44 15.48 26.78
N THR A 406 -16.95 14.97 25.66
CA THR A 406 -15.55 14.57 25.48
C THR A 406 -14.86 15.53 24.53
N ASP A 407 -13.62 15.88 24.81
CA ASP A 407 -12.83 16.78 23.98
C ASP A 407 -12.04 16.04 22.89
N PHE A 408 -11.61 14.80 23.15
CA PHE A 408 -10.87 13.95 22.21
C PHE A 408 -11.04 12.45 22.48
N VAL A 409 -10.76 11.62 21.48
CA VAL A 409 -10.72 10.15 21.59
C VAL A 409 -9.27 9.69 21.60
N VAL A 410 -8.93 8.75 22.47
CA VAL A 410 -7.59 8.17 22.57
C VAL A 410 -7.63 6.65 22.48
N THR A 411 -6.67 6.06 21.78
CA THR A 411 -6.45 4.61 21.69
C THR A 411 -5.06 4.23 22.22
N HIS A 412 -4.85 2.96 22.54
CA HIS A 412 -3.54 2.45 23.00
C HIS A 412 -2.61 2.02 21.84
N GLU A 413 -3.10 2.07 20.61
CA GLU A 413 -2.39 1.68 19.40
C GLU A 413 -2.59 2.73 18.31
N TYR A 414 -1.53 3.08 17.57
CA TYR A 414 -1.60 4.11 16.53
C TYR A 414 -2.56 3.72 15.40
N TRP A 415 -2.60 2.45 15.00
CA TRP A 415 -3.44 1.98 13.90
C TRP A 415 -4.92 1.89 14.30
N LEU A 416 -5.21 1.61 15.58
CA LEU A 416 -6.57 1.48 16.09
C LEU A 416 -7.33 2.81 15.99
N SER A 417 -6.64 3.93 16.23
CA SER A 417 -7.19 5.28 16.09
C SER A 417 -7.80 5.52 14.69
N GLY A 418 -7.23 4.91 13.64
CA GLY A 418 -7.72 5.02 12.28
C GLY A 418 -9.14 4.48 12.10
N TYR A 419 -9.44 3.32 12.69
CA TYR A 419 -10.78 2.72 12.61
C TYR A 419 -11.83 3.59 13.30
N PHE A 420 -11.50 4.13 14.47
CA PHE A 420 -12.39 5.03 15.21
C PHE A 420 -12.58 6.36 14.50
N ALA A 421 -11.51 6.94 13.94
CA ALA A 421 -11.59 8.14 13.14
C ALA A 421 -12.51 7.94 11.93
N MET A 422 -12.38 6.82 11.21
CA MET A 422 -13.28 6.49 10.09
C MET A 422 -14.73 6.30 10.55
N ALA A 423 -14.96 5.56 11.63
CA ALA A 423 -16.29 5.26 12.14
C ALA A 423 -17.03 6.51 12.67
N LEU A 424 -16.29 7.50 13.20
CA LEU A 424 -16.82 8.77 13.70
C LEU A 424 -16.93 9.85 12.61
N ALA A 425 -16.17 9.76 11.52
CA ALA A 425 -15.97 10.84 10.56
C ALA A 425 -17.24 11.40 9.90
N ASN A 426 -18.29 10.59 9.76
CA ASN A 426 -19.56 11.04 9.17
C ASN A 426 -20.54 11.65 10.21
N SER A 427 -20.12 11.76 11.48
CA SER A 427 -20.97 12.21 12.59
C SER A 427 -20.34 13.31 13.46
N THR A 428 -19.01 13.37 13.53
CA THR A 428 -18.29 14.34 14.35
C THR A 428 -16.88 14.53 13.79
N ASP A 429 -16.29 15.69 14.11
CA ASP A 429 -14.90 16.04 13.83
C ASP A 429 -14.03 16.01 15.09
N ILE A 430 -14.48 15.28 16.13
CA ILE A 430 -13.69 15.11 17.36
C ILE A 430 -12.28 14.58 17.03
N PRO A 431 -11.21 15.15 17.62
CA PRO A 431 -9.86 14.64 17.44
C PRO A 431 -9.74 13.19 17.92
N VAL A 432 -9.07 12.35 17.13
CA VAL A 432 -8.77 10.95 17.49
C VAL A 432 -7.27 10.75 17.46
N THR A 433 -6.70 10.26 18.56
CA THR A 433 -5.26 10.09 18.74
C THR A 433 -4.89 8.74 19.36
N SER A 434 -3.60 8.49 19.54
CA SER A 434 -3.10 7.34 20.29
C SER A 434 -2.07 7.73 21.34
N PHE A 435 -2.20 7.17 22.54
CA PHE A 435 -1.19 7.23 23.60
C PHE A 435 -0.47 5.88 23.63
N THR A 436 0.65 5.83 22.89
CA THR A 436 1.44 4.62 22.68
C THR A 436 2.92 4.95 22.53
N PRO A 437 3.84 4.04 22.88
CA PRO A 437 5.28 4.19 22.62
C PRO A 437 5.65 4.23 21.12
N ASP A 438 4.80 3.76 20.21
CA ASP A 438 4.97 3.92 18.75
C ASP A 438 3.91 4.86 18.18
N PRO A 439 3.97 6.19 18.44
CA PRO A 439 2.89 7.11 18.09
C PRO A 439 2.84 7.47 16.60
N ARG A 440 3.96 7.32 15.89
CA ARG A 440 4.12 7.66 14.47
C ARG A 440 3.59 9.05 14.17
N GLY A 441 2.58 9.18 13.29
CA GLY A 441 1.96 10.46 12.93
C GLY A 441 1.34 11.20 14.12
N HIS A 442 0.82 10.48 15.12
CA HIS A 442 0.17 11.09 16.29
C HIS A 442 1.09 11.96 17.12
N ALA A 443 2.39 11.68 17.11
CA ALA A 443 3.39 12.51 17.76
C ALA A 443 3.49 13.92 17.17
N PHE A 444 3.05 14.12 15.93
CA PHE A 444 3.20 15.38 15.20
C PHE A 444 1.88 16.12 14.98
N TRP A 445 0.75 15.41 14.97
CA TRP A 445 -0.57 16.02 14.75
C TRP A 445 -1.13 16.71 15.98
N PHE A 446 -0.68 16.32 17.17
CA PHE A 446 -1.21 16.80 18.43
C PHE A 446 -0.09 17.01 19.45
N HIS A 447 -0.17 18.09 20.23
CA HIS A 447 0.68 18.30 21.39
C HIS A 447 -0.10 17.88 22.65
N PRO A 448 0.34 16.84 23.38
CA PRO A 448 -0.37 16.39 24.59
C PRO A 448 -0.55 17.47 25.67
N GLN A 449 0.27 18.53 25.65
CA GLN A 449 0.12 19.68 26.54
C GLN A 449 -1.19 20.45 26.31
N ASP A 450 -1.66 20.53 25.05
CA ASP A 450 -2.89 21.24 24.67
C ASP A 450 -4.17 20.54 25.19
N TRP A 451 -4.01 19.33 25.73
CA TRP A 451 -5.09 18.52 26.27
C TRP A 451 -5.14 18.48 27.79
N LEU A 452 -4.25 19.19 28.47
CA LEU A 452 -4.30 19.29 29.93
C LEU A 452 -5.65 19.83 30.40
N GLY A 453 -6.26 19.14 31.36
CA GLY A 453 -7.58 19.44 31.91
C GLY A 453 -8.76 18.98 31.06
N LYS A 454 -8.53 18.44 29.85
CA LYS A 454 -9.58 17.95 28.94
C LYS A 454 -10.02 16.52 29.24
N ASP A 455 -11.25 16.20 28.88
CA ASP A 455 -11.85 14.87 29.03
C ASP A 455 -11.69 14.05 27.74
N ALA A 456 -11.46 12.75 27.87
CA ALA A 456 -11.25 11.83 26.76
C ALA A 456 -12.17 10.59 26.83
N LEU A 457 -12.49 10.05 25.66
CA LEU A 457 -12.95 8.67 25.54
C LEU A 457 -11.75 7.82 25.19
N PHE A 458 -11.44 6.87 26.07
CA PHE A 458 -10.41 5.88 25.80
C PHE A 458 -11.06 4.63 25.22
N ILE A 459 -10.51 4.13 24.12
CA ILE A 459 -11.02 2.94 23.45
C ILE A 459 -9.91 1.93 23.22
N SER A 460 -10.16 0.70 23.65
CA SER A 460 -9.23 -0.42 23.53
C SER A 460 -9.90 -1.61 22.85
N PHE A 461 -9.06 -2.53 22.40
CA PHE A 461 -9.45 -3.74 21.67
C PHE A 461 -9.46 -4.93 22.61
N ALA A 462 -10.46 -5.82 22.52
CA ALA A 462 -10.62 -6.92 23.47
C ALA A 462 -9.47 -7.92 23.48
N ARG A 463 -8.70 -8.01 22.38
CA ARG A 463 -7.53 -8.90 22.30
C ARG A 463 -6.35 -8.44 23.16
N SER A 464 -6.34 -7.19 23.60
CA SER A 464 -5.33 -6.67 24.51
C SER A 464 -5.71 -6.94 25.97
N SER A 465 -4.71 -7.03 26.84
CA SER A 465 -4.92 -7.10 28.29
C SER A 465 -5.51 -5.78 28.78
N GLN A 466 -6.82 -5.75 29.09
CA GLN A 466 -7.50 -4.52 29.49
C GLN A 466 -6.90 -3.93 30.78
N ALA A 467 -6.45 -4.79 31.69
CA ALA A 467 -5.77 -4.37 32.91
C ALA A 467 -4.46 -3.63 32.61
N GLU A 468 -3.64 -4.14 31.69
CA GLU A 468 -2.39 -3.49 31.28
C GLU A 468 -2.65 -2.19 30.54
N VAL A 469 -3.60 -2.22 29.59
CA VAL A 469 -3.95 -1.08 28.74
C VAL A 469 -4.52 0.08 29.56
N VAL A 470 -5.41 -0.19 30.52
CA VAL A 470 -5.92 0.82 31.44
C VAL A 470 -4.85 1.28 32.43
N SER A 471 -4.02 0.37 32.95
CA SER A 471 -2.92 0.70 33.88
C SER A 471 -1.88 1.62 33.23
N ALA A 472 -1.59 1.43 31.94
CA ALA A 472 -0.68 2.30 31.19
C ALA A 472 -1.24 3.73 31.02
N LEU A 473 -2.57 3.87 30.91
CA LEU A 473 -3.23 5.16 30.70
C LEU A 473 -3.58 5.89 32.00
N ALA A 474 -3.94 5.15 33.05
CA ALA A 474 -4.45 5.68 34.31
C ALA A 474 -3.58 6.79 34.95
N PRO A 475 -2.23 6.74 34.91
CA PRO A 475 -1.38 7.80 35.47
C PRO A 475 -1.58 9.18 34.83
N TYR A 476 -2.11 9.26 33.61
CA TYR A 476 -2.25 10.53 32.88
C TYR A 476 -3.58 11.24 33.13
N PHE A 477 -4.58 10.57 33.72
CA PHE A 477 -5.92 11.11 33.92
C PHE A 477 -6.29 11.12 35.40
N GLN A 478 -7.18 12.04 35.80
CA GLN A 478 -7.70 12.07 37.17
C GLN A 478 -8.48 10.78 37.49
N SER A 479 -9.22 10.24 36.52
CA SER A 479 -9.91 8.96 36.66
C SER A 479 -10.17 8.32 35.30
N VAL A 480 -10.01 7.00 35.20
CA VAL A 480 -10.42 6.20 34.05
C VAL A 480 -11.43 5.17 34.52
N THR A 481 -12.67 5.25 34.03
CA THR A 481 -13.76 4.36 34.46
C THR A 481 -14.39 3.65 33.25
N PRO A 482 -14.73 2.35 33.34
CA PRO A 482 -15.49 1.67 32.29
C PRO A 482 -16.78 2.43 31.97
N LEU A 483 -17.09 2.56 30.69
CA LEU A 483 -18.32 3.19 30.21
C LEU A 483 -19.22 2.13 29.57
N THR A 484 -18.80 1.56 28.45
CA THR A 484 -19.64 0.65 27.68
C THR A 484 -18.78 -0.29 26.82
N GLU A 485 -19.41 -1.32 26.26
CA GLU A 485 -18.80 -2.27 25.33
C GLU A 485 -19.50 -2.18 23.98
N LEU A 486 -18.71 -2.18 22.90
CA LEU A 486 -19.22 -2.09 21.55
C LEU A 486 -18.70 -3.26 20.74
N SER A 487 -19.61 -4.06 20.18
CA SER A 487 -19.23 -5.25 19.43
C SER A 487 -19.61 -5.12 17.96
N ILE A 488 -18.73 -5.59 17.10
CA ILE A 488 -19.02 -5.82 15.69
C ILE A 488 -19.25 -7.32 15.45
N GLN A 489 -20.10 -7.61 14.47
CA GLN A 489 -20.59 -8.95 14.20
C GLN A 489 -20.49 -9.30 12.73
N ARG A 490 -20.14 -10.55 12.46
CA ARG A 490 -20.16 -11.15 11.13
C ARG A 490 -20.95 -12.45 11.16
N GLY A 491 -21.93 -12.59 10.27
CA GLY A 491 -22.83 -13.74 10.26
C GLY A 491 -23.61 -13.91 11.58
N GLY A 492 -23.94 -12.81 12.26
CA GLY A 492 -24.67 -12.81 13.54
C GLY A 492 -23.84 -13.24 14.77
N VAL A 493 -22.52 -13.38 14.61
CA VAL A 493 -21.60 -13.75 15.70
C VAL A 493 -20.63 -12.61 15.94
N ILE A 494 -20.36 -12.30 17.20
CA ILE A 494 -19.38 -11.29 17.59
C ILE A 494 -18.01 -11.73 17.09
N THR A 495 -17.40 -10.89 16.26
CA THR A 495 -16.03 -11.09 15.78
C THR A 495 -15.04 -10.27 16.56
N GLU A 496 -15.49 -9.16 17.13
CA GLU A 496 -14.63 -8.24 17.84
C GLU A 496 -15.42 -7.37 18.81
N THR A 497 -14.78 -7.02 19.93
CA THR A 497 -15.35 -6.15 20.97
C THR A 497 -14.36 -5.05 21.30
N PHE A 498 -14.89 -3.84 21.43
CA PHE A 498 -14.17 -2.65 21.84
C PHE A 498 -14.66 -2.23 23.22
N TYR A 499 -13.73 -2.00 24.14
CA TYR A 499 -14.03 -1.49 25.47
C TYR A 499 -13.86 0.02 25.46
N VAL A 500 -14.90 0.73 25.91
CA VAL A 500 -14.90 2.19 26.00
C VAL A 500 -14.82 2.59 27.47
N TYR A 501 -13.92 3.50 27.77
CA TYR A 501 -13.72 4.08 29.09
C TYR A 501 -13.88 5.59 29.03
N ARG A 502 -14.42 6.16 30.10
CA ARG A 502 -14.40 7.60 30.32
C ARG A 502 -13.12 7.96 31.06
N ALA A 503 -12.26 8.74 30.43
CA ALA A 503 -11.03 9.24 31.02
C ALA A 503 -11.21 10.75 31.33
N LYS A 504 -11.34 11.10 32.60
CA LYS A 504 -11.60 12.48 33.02
C LYS A 504 -10.31 13.21 33.32
N ARG A 505 -10.21 14.44 32.81
CA ARG A 505 -9.15 15.43 33.01
C ARG A 505 -7.75 14.86 32.88
N LEU A 506 -7.13 15.08 31.73
CA LEU A 506 -5.71 14.83 31.56
C LEU A 506 -4.91 15.68 32.57
N ILE A 507 -4.20 15.04 33.50
CA ILE A 507 -3.41 15.69 34.56
C ILE A 507 -1.92 15.79 34.21
N HIS A 508 -1.44 14.90 33.34
CA HIS A 508 -0.08 14.90 32.83
C HIS A 508 -0.08 14.73 31.32
N PRO A 509 0.74 15.48 30.57
CA PRO A 509 0.86 15.26 29.13
C PRO A 509 1.48 13.88 28.88
N TYR A 510 0.99 13.18 27.86
CA TYR A 510 1.59 11.90 27.47
C TYR A 510 2.99 12.14 26.87
N PRO A 511 4.04 11.44 27.33
CA PRO A 511 5.41 11.69 26.90
C PRO A 511 5.73 10.87 25.65
N TYR A 512 5.40 11.39 24.47
CA TYR A 512 5.84 10.75 23.22
C TYR A 512 7.38 10.69 23.13
N PRO A 513 7.96 9.60 22.57
CA PRO A 513 9.41 9.43 22.46
C PRO A 513 10.07 10.37 21.44
N TYR A 514 9.27 10.98 20.57
CA TYR A 514 9.64 11.97 19.57
C TYR A 514 8.40 12.83 19.28
N GLY A 515 8.60 13.92 18.55
CA GLY A 515 7.56 14.91 18.31
C GLY A 515 7.82 16.20 19.10
N PRO A 516 7.14 17.28 18.74
CA PRO A 516 7.31 18.62 19.32
C PRO A 516 6.76 18.79 20.74
#